data_AF-A1YET9-F1
#
_entry.id   AF-A1YET9-F1
#
_cell.length_a   1.000
_cell.length_b   1.000
_cell.length_c   1.000
_cell.angle_alpha   90.00
_cell.angle_beta   90.00
_cell.angle_gamma   90.00
#
_symmetry.space_group_name_H-M   'P 1'
#
loop_
_entity.id
_entity.type
_entity.pdbx_description
1 polymer ?
#
loop_
_entity_poly.entity_id
_entity_poly.type
_entity_poly.pdbx_seq_one_letter_code
_entity_poly.pdbx_strand_id
1 'polypeptide(L)' 'AMEVVLVRMCRAYNADNRTVFFEGKYGGMELFRALGCSELISSIFDFSHSLSALHFSEDEIALYTALVLINA' A
#
# COMPACT_ATOMS: atom_id res chain seq x y z
N ALA A 1 -10.73 -4.84 7.98
CA ALA A 1 -9.95 -3.75 8.65
C ALA A 1 -8.54 -3.61 8.11
N MET A 2 -7.79 -4.71 7.93
CA MET A 2 -6.50 -4.70 7.24
C MET A 2 -6.62 -4.33 5.76
N GLU A 3 -7.72 -4.67 5.08
CA GLU A 3 -7.91 -4.29 3.67
C GLU A 3 -7.87 -2.77 3.50
N VAL A 4 -8.49 -2.02 4.42
CA VAL A 4 -8.47 -0.55 4.42
C VAL A 4 -7.05 0.01 4.53
N VAL A 5 -6.20 -0.61 5.36
CA VAL A 5 -4.79 -0.21 5.49
C VAL A 5 -4.05 -0.45 4.18
N LEU A 6 -4.24 -1.62 3.55
CA LEU A 6 -3.62 -1.96 2.28
C LEU A 6 -4.06 -1.00 1.16
N VAL A 7 -5.35 -0.67 1.09
CA VAL A 7 -5.84 0.33 0.13
C VAL A 7 -5.16 1.69 0.35
N ARG A 8 -5.03 2.13 1.60
CA ARG A 8 -4.38 3.42 1.89
C ARG A 8 -2.87 3.40 1.71
N MET A 9 -2.22 2.24 1.69
CA MET A 9 -0.79 2.14 1.41
C MET A 9 -0.40 2.69 0.04
N CYS A 10 -1.29 2.67 -0.98
CA CYS A 10 -0.95 3.25 -2.28
C CYS A 10 -0.60 4.74 -2.19
N ARG A 11 -1.19 5.47 -1.24
CA ARG A 11 -0.89 6.90 -1.00
C ARG A 11 0.47 7.12 -0.34
N ALA A 12 0.93 6.12 0.40
CA ALA A 12 2.23 6.11 1.04
C ALA A 12 3.31 5.45 0.15
N TYR A 13 2.94 4.93 -1.02
CA TYR A 13 3.81 4.19 -1.92
C TYR A 13 4.34 5.13 -3.01
N ASN A 14 5.65 5.07 -3.26
CA ASN A 14 6.30 5.76 -4.35
C ASN A 14 6.59 4.74 -5.46
N ALA A 15 5.88 4.87 -6.58
CA ALA A 15 6.00 3.97 -7.72
C ALA A 15 7.30 4.16 -8.52
N ASP A 16 7.94 5.33 -8.46
CA ASP A 16 9.15 5.64 -9.23
C ASP A 16 10.35 4.82 -8.74
N ASN A 17 10.42 4.57 -7.44
CA ASN A 17 11.54 3.87 -6.81
C ASN A 17 11.12 2.66 -5.96
N ARG A 18 9.84 2.26 -6.02
CA ARG A 18 9.27 1.10 -5.32
C ARG A 18 9.57 1.14 -3.82
N THR A 19 9.24 2.26 -3.18
CA THR A 19 9.40 2.46 -1.73
C THR A 19 8.07 2.80 -1.05
N VAL A 20 7.98 2.58 0.25
CA VAL A 20 6.82 2.99 1.06
C VAL A 20 7.25 3.88 2.22
N PHE A 21 6.41 4.85 2.57
CA PHE A 21 6.62 5.70 3.73
C PHE A 21 6.38 4.92 5.02
N PHE A 22 7.43 4.74 5.81
CA PHE A 22 7.41 4.02 7.08
C PHE A 22 8.40 4.69 8.05
N GLU A 23 7.93 4.97 9.28
CA GLU A 23 8.74 5.65 10.32
C GLU A 23 9.41 6.96 9.85
N GLY A 24 8.67 7.80 9.12
CA GLY A 24 9.15 9.13 8.72
C GLY A 24 10.04 9.15 7.49
N LYS A 25 10.33 8.00 6.87
CA LYS A 25 11.18 7.88 5.68
C LYS A 25 10.58 6.94 4.64
N TYR A 26 10.97 7.10 3.39
CA TYR A 26 10.71 6.11 2.36
C TYR A 26 11.79 5.03 2.41
N GLY A 27 11.39 3.76 2.37
CA GLY A 27 12.32 2.66 2.14
C GLY A 27 11.67 1.49 1.42
N GLY A 28 12.53 0.62 0.89
CA GLY A 28 12.11 -0.54 0.12
C GLY A 28 11.73 -1.71 1.01
N MET A 29 11.53 -2.87 0.36
CA MET A 29 11.16 -4.11 1.02
C MET A 29 12.20 -4.58 2.05
N GLU A 30 13.46 -4.16 1.91
CA GLU A 30 14.54 -4.49 2.83
C GLU A 30 14.31 -3.99 4.26
N LEU A 31 13.53 -2.92 4.46
CA LEU A 31 13.14 -2.45 5.79
C LEU A 31 12.39 -3.54 6.59
N PHE A 32 11.68 -4.41 5.90
CA PHE A 32 10.81 -5.42 6.50
C PHE A 32 11.47 -6.80 6.59
N ARG A 33 12.76 -6.93 6.22
CA ARG A 33 13.47 -8.22 6.15
C ARG A 33 13.41 -9.00 7.48
N ALA A 34 13.49 -8.32 8.61
CA ALA A 34 13.48 -8.94 9.94
C ALA A 34 12.17 -9.67 10.27
N LEU A 35 11.07 -9.38 9.55
CA LEU A 35 9.79 -10.06 9.73
C LEU A 35 9.78 -11.50 9.19
N GLY A 36 10.72 -11.87 8.32
CA GLY A 36 10.81 -13.23 7.77
C GLY A 36 9.70 -13.59 6.77
N CYS A 37 8.89 -12.63 6.32
CA CYS A 37 7.75 -12.83 5.43
C CYS A 37 7.96 -12.18 4.05
N SER A 38 9.07 -12.49 3.34
CA SER A 38 9.44 -11.83 2.08
C SER A 38 8.34 -11.85 1.02
N GLU A 39 7.66 -12.99 0.85
CA GLU A 39 6.60 -13.15 -0.16
C GLU A 39 5.39 -12.27 0.13
N LEU A 40 5.02 -12.15 1.42
CA LEU A 40 3.92 -11.29 1.85
C LEU A 40 4.27 -9.82 1.61
N ILE A 41 5.47 -9.40 1.97
CA ILE A 41 5.93 -8.02 1.74
C ILE A 41 5.99 -7.71 0.24
N SER A 42 6.47 -8.65 -0.59
CA SER A 42 6.44 -8.46 -2.06
C SER A 42 5.01 -8.30 -2.54
N SER A 43 4.09 -9.15 -2.10
CA SER A 43 2.67 -9.08 -2.47
C SER A 43 2.04 -7.74 -2.10
N ILE A 44 2.39 -7.17 -0.94
CA ILE A 44 1.91 -5.85 -0.50
C ILE A 44 2.48 -4.72 -1.39
N PHE A 45 3.76 -4.79 -1.75
CA PHE A 45 4.38 -3.81 -2.65
C PHE A 45 3.78 -3.89 -4.06
N ASP A 46 3.52 -5.09 -4.56
CA ASP A 46 2.92 -5.32 -5.88
C ASP A 46 1.45 -4.87 -5.93
N PHE A 47 0.70 -5.11 -4.85
CA PHE A 47 -0.64 -4.57 -4.65
C PHE A 47 -0.64 -3.03 -4.67
N SER A 48 0.26 -2.41 -3.88
CA SER A 48 0.37 -0.96 -3.79
C SER A 48 0.77 -0.34 -5.13
N HIS A 49 1.67 -0.98 -5.88
CA HIS A 49 2.06 -0.56 -7.22
C HIS A 49 0.88 -0.60 -8.18
N SER A 50 0.15 -1.72 -8.21
CA SER A 50 -1.02 -1.91 -9.08
C SER A 50 -2.11 -0.88 -8.78
N LEU A 51 -2.38 -0.60 -7.50
CA LEU A 51 -3.38 0.38 -7.09
C LEU A 51 -2.94 1.82 -7.41
N SER A 52 -1.64 2.13 -7.28
CA SER A 52 -1.09 3.46 -7.62
C SER A 52 -1.14 3.75 -9.12
N ALA A 53 -0.99 2.71 -9.96
CA ALA A 53 -1.08 2.83 -11.43
C ALA A 53 -2.49 3.20 -11.93
N LEU A 54 -3.53 3.06 -11.10
CA LEU A 54 -4.88 3.51 -11.43
C LEU A 54 -5.07 5.03 -11.29
N HIS A 55 -4.12 5.73 -10.65
CA HIS A 55 -4.14 7.19 -10.47
C HIS A 55 -5.43 7.73 -9.85
N PHE A 56 -5.95 7.04 -8.83
CA PHE A 56 -7.14 7.53 -8.13
C PHE A 56 -6.90 8.91 -7.51
N SER A 57 -7.92 9.75 -7.62
CA SER A 57 -8.07 10.95 -6.81
C SER A 57 -8.33 10.60 -5.35
N GLU A 58 -8.18 11.60 -4.47
CA GLU A 58 -8.43 11.44 -3.03
C GLU A 58 -9.88 11.00 -2.74
N ASP A 59 -10.85 11.53 -3.49
CA ASP A 59 -12.27 11.17 -3.34
C ASP A 59 -12.56 9.73 -3.78
N GLU A 60 -11.93 9.27 -4.87
CA GLU A 60 -12.06 7.89 -5.34
C GLU A 60 -11.46 6.89 -4.34
N ILE A 61 -10.30 7.20 -3.76
CA ILE A 61 -9.70 6.36 -2.70
C ILE A 61 -10.61 6.34 -1.47
N ALA A 62 -11.20 7.47 -1.08
CA ALA A 62 -12.11 7.53 0.05
C ALA A 62 -13.36 6.67 -0.18
N LEU A 63 -13.98 6.77 -1.36
CA LEU A 63 -15.15 5.98 -1.71
C LEU A 63 -14.82 4.48 -1.78
N TYR A 64 -13.70 4.12 -2.42
CA TYR A 64 -13.25 2.73 -2.49
C TYR A 64 -12.93 2.16 -1.11
N THR A 65 -12.28 2.96 -0.25
CA THR A 65 -12.03 2.58 1.15
C THR A 65 -13.35 2.33 1.90
N ALA A 66 -14.37 3.17 1.71
CA ALA A 66 -15.67 2.99 2.33
C ALA A 66 -16.36 1.71 1.85
N LEU A 67 -16.32 1.43 0.54
CA LEU A 67 -16.86 0.20 -0.05
C LEU A 67 -16.19 -1.05 0.55
N VAL A 68 -14.86 -1.05 0.64
CA VAL A 68 -14.09 -2.15 1.24
C VAL A 68 -14.48 -2.33 2.72
N LEU A 69 -14.62 -1.24 3.46
CA LEU A 69 -14.99 -1.29 4.88
C LEU A 69 -16.40 -1.86 5.11
N ILE A 70 -17.36 -1.54 4.24
CA ILE A 70 -18.75 -2.02 4.36
C ILE A 70 -18.86 -3.52 4.05
N ASN A 71 -17.99 -4.05 3.18
CA ASN A 71 -18.00 -5.44 2.74
C ASN A 71 -17.07 -6.35 3.56
N ALA A 72 -16.40 -5.81 4.58
CA ALA A 72 -15.43 -6.53 5.42
C ALA A 72 -16.09 -7.24 6.61
#